data_AF-A0A3N5IWA6-F1
#
_entry.id   AF-A0A3N5IWA6-F1
#
_cell.length_a   1.000
_cell.length_b   1.000
_cell.length_c   1.000
_cell.angle_alpha   90.00
_cell.angle_beta   90.00
_cell.angle_gamma   90.00
#
_symmetry.space_group_name_H-M   'P 1'
#
loop_
_entity.id
_entity.type
_entity.pdbx_description
1 polymer ?
#
loop_
_entity_poly.entity_id
_entity_poly.type
_entity_poly.pdbx_seq_one_letter_code
_entity_poly.pdbx_strand_id
1 'polypeptide(L)'
;MISPEDVRLYRITDSIDEAINEVLNFYRVYHSSRFVRNRLVFRLRERLTEERLDQINHQFQELLVDGKFEQTGPLDVEHDEVELLELPRLSFHFDRSKLGMLRMLIDFVNG
;
A
#
# COMPACT_ATOMS: atom_id res chain seq x y z
N MET A 1 17.82 12.52 -4.50
CA MET A 1 17.13 13.72 -5.00
C MET A 1 15.72 13.63 -4.46
N ILE A 2 15.18 14.71 -3.88
CA ILE A 2 13.83 14.73 -3.28
C ILE A 2 12.83 14.96 -4.42
N SER A 3 11.80 14.10 -4.55
CA SER A 3 10.75 14.29 -5.57
C SER A 3 9.64 15.19 -5.04
N PRO A 4 8.85 15.86 -5.91
CA PRO A 4 7.71 16.66 -5.49
C PRO A 4 6.69 15.89 -4.64
N GLU A 5 6.57 14.58 -4.85
CA GLU A 5 5.66 13.70 -4.13
C GLU A 5 6.13 13.36 -2.71
N ASP A 6 7.42 13.57 -2.38
CA ASP A 6 7.98 13.25 -1.05
C ASP A 6 7.34 14.10 0.07
N VAL A 7 6.75 15.25 -0.25
CA VAL A 7 6.00 16.07 0.72
C VAL A 7 4.77 15.35 1.29
N ARG A 8 4.32 14.26 0.63
CA ARG A 8 3.21 13.43 1.10
C ARG A 8 3.63 12.43 2.16
N LEU A 9 4.93 12.17 2.31
CA LEU A 9 5.46 11.18 3.25
C LEU A 9 5.33 11.62 4.71
N TYR A 10 5.10 12.90 4.95
CA TYR A 10 4.95 13.46 6.29
C TYR A 10 3.79 14.43 6.36
N ARG A 11 3.16 14.49 7.54
CA ARG A 11 2.17 15.48 7.90
C ARG A 11 2.68 16.24 9.12
N ILE A 12 2.73 17.56 9.03
CA ILE A 12 3.07 18.43 10.17
C ILE A 12 1.78 19.11 10.62
N THR A 13 1.46 18.96 11.90
CA THR A 13 0.27 19.54 12.52
C THR A 13 0.54 19.77 14.00
N ASP A 14 -0.10 20.78 14.58
CA ASP A 14 -0.13 21.07 16.02
C ASP A 14 -1.44 20.61 16.67
N SER A 15 -2.36 20.02 15.89
CA SER A 15 -3.62 19.46 16.36
C SER A 15 -3.50 17.98 16.71
N ILE A 16 -3.89 17.63 17.93
CA ILE A 16 -3.96 16.23 18.40
C ILE A 16 -4.97 15.45 17.55
N ASP A 17 -6.13 16.04 17.26
CA ASP A 17 -7.19 15.37 16.50
C ASP A 17 -6.74 15.06 15.07
N GLU A 18 -6.00 15.98 14.43
CA GLU A 18 -5.43 15.70 13.10
C GLU A 18 -4.40 14.57 13.14
N ALA A 19 -3.53 14.55 14.16
CA ALA A 19 -2.54 13.51 14.31
C ALA A 19 -3.18 12.13 14.55
N ILE A 20 -4.22 12.05 15.37
CA ILE A 20 -4.97 10.80 15.60
C ILE A 20 -5.63 10.33 14.30
N ASN A 21 -6.33 11.23 13.60
CA ASN A 21 -7.01 10.88 12.35
C ASN A 21 -6.04 10.42 11.27
N GLU A 22 -4.88 11.07 11.12
CA GLU A 22 -3.84 10.66 10.16
C GLU A 22 -3.38 9.22 10.41
N VAL A 23 -3.10 8.86 11.67
CA VAL A 23 -2.65 7.51 12.03
C VAL A 23 -3.76 6.46 11.84
N LEU A 24 -4.97 6.75 12.30
CA LEU A 24 -6.11 5.83 12.18
C LEU A 24 -6.48 5.59 10.71
N ASN A 25 -6.47 6.65 9.88
CA ASN A 25 -6.75 6.54 8.45
C ASN A 25 -5.65 5.77 7.72
N PHE A 26 -4.37 6.02 8.04
CA PHE A 26 -3.26 5.31 7.41
C PHE A 26 -3.35 3.79 7.57
N TYR A 27 -3.84 3.32 8.72
CA TYR A 27 -3.99 1.90 8.97
C TYR A 27 -5.40 1.36 8.69
N ARG A 28 -6.35 2.14 8.17
CA ARG A 28 -7.77 1.73 8.08
C ARG A 28 -7.96 0.42 7.31
N VAL A 29 -7.52 0.40 6.06
CA VAL A 29 -7.54 -0.77 5.16
C VAL A 29 -6.13 -1.33 4.99
N TYR A 30 -5.12 -0.47 4.83
CA TYR A 30 -3.72 -0.88 4.81
C TYR A 30 -3.30 -1.40 6.19
N HIS A 31 -2.76 -2.61 6.26
CA HIS A 31 -2.24 -3.16 7.52
C HIS A 31 -0.72 -3.01 7.62
N SER A 32 -0.01 -3.55 6.63
CA SER A 32 1.45 -3.61 6.61
C SER A 32 1.93 -3.94 5.20
N SER A 33 3.23 -3.93 4.98
CA SER A 33 3.82 -4.43 3.74
C SER A 33 5.11 -5.17 3.98
N ARG A 34 5.50 -6.01 3.02
CA ARG A 34 6.83 -6.62 2.97
C ARG A 34 7.32 -6.78 1.54
N PHE A 35 8.63 -6.83 1.39
CA PHE A 35 9.23 -7.28 0.14
C PHE A 35 9.31 -8.80 0.11
N VAL A 36 8.91 -9.38 -1.02
CA VAL A 36 9.14 -10.77 -1.38
C VAL A 36 9.88 -10.77 -2.71
N ARG A 37 11.20 -10.99 -2.64
CA ARG A 37 12.12 -10.80 -3.77
C ARG A 37 12.01 -9.36 -4.30
N ASN A 38 11.56 -9.18 -5.54
CA ASN A 38 11.37 -7.90 -6.19
C ASN A 38 9.94 -7.34 -6.10
N ARG A 39 9.00 -8.08 -5.47
CA ARG A 39 7.62 -7.60 -5.32
C ARG A 39 7.40 -6.99 -3.94
N LEU A 40 6.68 -5.89 -3.92
CA LEU A 40 6.10 -5.33 -2.71
C LEU A 40 4.71 -5.94 -2.53
N VAL A 41 4.46 -6.46 -1.34
CA VAL A 41 3.21 -7.09 -0.97
C VAL A 41 2.60 -6.28 0.15
N PHE A 42 1.48 -5.64 -0.13
CA PHE A 42 0.63 -5.03 0.89
C PHE A 42 -0.27 -6.09 1.49
N ARG A 43 -0.40 -6.07 2.82
CA ARG A 43 -1.45 -6.78 3.55
C ARG A 43 -2.56 -5.79 3.83
N LEU A 44 -3.78 -6.16 3.49
CA LEU A 44 -4.97 -5.34 3.66
C LEU A 44 -5.89 -5.99 4.69
N ARG A 45 -6.66 -5.19 5.42
CA ARG A 45 -7.71 -5.69 6.33
C ARG A 45 -8.94 -6.15 5.57
N GLU A 46 -9.13 -5.66 4.36
CA GLU A 46 -10.29 -5.95 3.51
C GLU A 46 -9.84 -6.17 2.07
N ARG A 47 -10.55 -7.04 1.34
CA ARG A 47 -10.29 -7.29 -0.07
C ARG A 47 -10.84 -6.14 -0.90
N LEU A 48 -10.06 -5.66 -1.86
CA LEU A 48 -10.51 -4.64 -2.80
C LEU A 48 -11.54 -5.24 -3.76
N THR A 49 -12.56 -4.45 -4.11
CA THR A 49 -13.47 -4.79 -5.21
C THR A 49 -12.73 -4.77 -6.54
N GLU A 50 -13.32 -5.41 -7.56
CA GLU A 50 -12.73 -5.45 -8.90
C GLU A 50 -12.58 -4.03 -9.48
N GLU A 51 -13.57 -3.17 -9.26
CA GLU A 51 -13.55 -1.78 -9.74
C GLU A 51 -12.42 -0.97 -9.09
N ARG A 52 -12.20 -1.14 -7.78
CA ARG A 52 -11.10 -0.46 -7.08
C ARG A 52 -9.73 -0.98 -7.54
N LEU A 53 -9.62 -2.28 -7.78
CA LEU A 53 -8.39 -2.87 -8.31
C LEU A 53 -8.10 -2.37 -9.72
N ASP A 54 -9.11 -2.23 -10.57
CA ASP A 54 -8.98 -1.68 -11.92
C ASP A 54 -8.59 -0.20 -11.89
N GLN A 55 -9.18 0.59 -10.99
CA GLN A 55 -8.77 1.97 -10.76
C GLN A 55 -7.31 2.06 -10.32
N ILE A 56 -6.86 1.18 -9.44
CA ILE A 56 -5.45 1.13 -9.02
C ILE A 56 -4.55 0.83 -10.23
N ASN A 57 -4.92 -0.20 -11.00
CA ASN A 57 -4.20 -0.61 -12.20
C ASN A 57 -4.17 0.46 -13.31
N HIS A 58 -5.07 1.44 -13.28
CA HIS A 58 -5.05 2.57 -14.21
C HIS A 58 -4.27 3.76 -13.65
N GLN A 59 -4.54 4.16 -12.41
CA GLN A 59 -4.01 5.41 -11.83
C GLN A 59 -2.56 5.29 -11.33
N PHE A 60 -2.13 4.09 -10.96
CA PHE A 60 -0.83 3.88 -10.31
C PHE A 60 0.14 3.04 -11.14
N GLN A 61 -0.03 2.95 -12.47
CA GLN A 61 0.89 2.17 -13.33
C GLN A 61 2.34 2.63 -13.22
N GLU A 62 2.59 3.93 -13.04
CA GLU A 62 3.94 4.46 -12.89
C GLU A 62 4.66 4.01 -11.61
N LEU A 63 3.95 3.38 -10.66
CA LEU A 63 4.57 2.72 -9.49
C LEU A 63 5.25 1.39 -9.85
N LEU A 64 4.93 0.82 -11.01
CA LEU A 64 5.37 -0.50 -11.39
C LEU A 64 6.65 -0.42 -12.22
N VAL A 65 7.60 -1.31 -11.92
CA VAL A 65 8.70 -1.63 -12.84
C VAL A 65 8.14 -2.34 -14.07
N ASP A 66 7.22 -3.28 -13.84
CA ASP A 66 6.49 -4.03 -14.88
C ASP A 66 5.20 -4.65 -14.31
N GLY A 67 4.39 -5.23 -15.20
CA GLY A 67 3.21 -6.01 -14.84
C GLY A 67 2.03 -5.15 -14.39
N LYS A 68 1.30 -5.64 -13.38
CA LYS A 68 0.09 -5.01 -12.85
C LYS A 68 -0.06 -5.29 -11.35
N PHE A 69 -0.98 -4.60 -10.69
CA PHE A 69 -1.38 -4.90 -9.33
C PHE A 69 -2.31 -6.12 -9.30
N GLU A 70 -2.01 -7.06 -8.40
CA GLU A 70 -2.72 -8.34 -8.32
C GLU A 70 -3.14 -8.62 -6.87
N GLN A 71 -4.38 -9.08 -6.69
CA GLN A 71 -4.83 -9.57 -5.39
C GLN A 71 -4.51 -11.05 -5.24
N THR A 72 -3.85 -11.42 -4.14
CA THR A 72 -3.46 -12.81 -3.85
C THR A 72 -3.83 -13.19 -2.41
N GLY A 73 -3.70 -14.48 -2.10
CA GLY A 73 -3.63 -14.96 -0.72
C GLY A 73 -2.22 -14.77 -0.11
N PRO A 74 -1.98 -15.34 1.08
CA PRO A 74 -0.64 -15.42 1.65
C PRO A 74 0.33 -16.14 0.73
N LEU A 75 1.58 -15.69 0.73
CA LEU A 75 2.68 -16.34 0.03
C LEU A 75 3.37 -17.36 0.95
N ASP A 76 3.96 -18.41 0.39
CA ASP A 76 4.65 -19.47 1.17
C ASP A 76 5.71 -18.94 2.14
N VAL A 77 6.35 -17.81 1.79
CA VAL A 77 7.35 -17.13 2.62
C VAL A 77 6.77 -16.44 3.87
N GLU A 78 5.44 -16.45 4.04
CA GLU A 78 4.70 -15.88 5.17
C GLU A 78 4.14 -16.98 6.10
N HIS A 79 4.50 -18.25 5.89
CA HIS A 79 3.91 -19.39 6.63
C HIS A 79 4.07 -19.33 8.15
N ASP A 80 5.11 -18.65 8.65
CA ASP A 80 5.39 -18.43 10.07
C ASP A 80 4.63 -17.24 10.67
N GLU A 81 4.04 -16.38 9.84
CA GLU A 81 3.24 -15.22 10.25
C GLU A 81 1.75 -15.58 10.34
N VAL A 82 1.42 -16.59 11.16
CA VAL A 82 0.09 -17.22 11.23
C VAL A 82 -1.04 -16.21 11.42
N GLU A 83 -0.86 -15.21 12.27
CA GLU A 83 -1.86 -14.17 12.56
C GLU A 83 -2.21 -13.29 11.36
N LEU A 84 -1.35 -13.28 10.33
CA LEU A 84 -1.48 -12.44 9.14
C LEU A 84 -1.94 -13.23 7.90
N LEU A 85 -2.07 -14.56 7.99
CA LEU A 85 -2.40 -15.41 6.84
C LEU A 85 -3.79 -15.13 6.28
N GLU A 86 -4.74 -14.68 7.10
CA GLU A 86 -6.11 -14.36 6.68
C GLU A 86 -6.24 -13.02 5.93
N LEU A 87 -5.23 -12.15 6.00
CA LEU A 87 -5.31 -10.81 5.40
C LEU A 87 -5.20 -10.87 3.86
N PRO A 88 -6.07 -10.20 3.08
CA PRO A 88 -5.88 -10.09 1.64
C PRO A 88 -4.54 -9.43 1.26
N ARG A 89 -3.91 -9.89 0.16
CA ARG A 89 -2.68 -9.29 -0.36
C ARG A 89 -2.94 -8.46 -1.61
N LEU A 90 -2.26 -7.34 -1.74
CA LEU A 90 -2.06 -6.63 -3.01
C LEU A 90 -0.57 -6.68 -3.35
N SER A 91 -0.22 -7.40 -4.42
CA SER A 91 1.17 -7.71 -4.81
C SER A 91 1.53 -7.06 -6.13
N PHE A 92 2.67 -6.39 -6.18
CA PHE A 92 3.13 -5.66 -7.38
C PHE A 92 4.65 -5.46 -7.41
N HIS A 93 5.22 -5.28 -8.60
CA HIS A 93 6.66 -5.05 -8.78
C HIS A 93 6.98 -3.56 -8.65
N PHE A 94 7.23 -3.11 -7.43
CA PHE A 94 7.35 -1.68 -7.10
C PHE A 94 8.69 -1.06 -7.54
N ASP A 95 8.63 0.09 -8.23
CA ASP A 95 9.78 0.96 -8.46
C ASP A 95 10.12 1.74 -7.18
N ARG A 96 11.22 1.37 -6.54
CA ARG A 96 11.67 1.93 -5.25
C ARG A 96 12.04 3.41 -5.33
N SER A 97 12.15 4.00 -6.51
CA SER A 97 12.33 5.45 -6.68
C SER A 97 11.03 6.25 -6.47
N LYS A 98 9.86 5.58 -6.40
CA LYS A 98 8.52 6.19 -6.39
C LYS A 98 7.84 6.19 -5.01
N LEU A 99 8.59 6.45 -3.93
CA LEU A 99 8.08 6.37 -2.56
C LEU A 99 6.94 7.35 -2.25
N GLY A 100 7.02 8.60 -2.70
CA GLY A 100 5.93 9.57 -2.50
C GLY A 100 4.60 9.13 -3.15
N MET A 101 4.67 8.48 -4.32
CA MET A 101 3.49 7.91 -4.98
C MET A 101 2.97 6.64 -4.28
N LEU A 102 3.85 5.87 -3.63
CA LEU A 102 3.43 4.72 -2.82
C LEU A 102 2.52 5.16 -1.68
N ARG A 103 2.80 6.32 -1.06
CA ARG A 103 1.93 6.90 -0.04
C ARG A 103 0.54 7.24 -0.60
N MET A 104 0.47 7.78 -1.82
CA MET A 104 -0.80 8.05 -2.49
C MET A 104 -1.61 6.78 -2.74
N LEU A 105 -0.96 5.66 -3.08
CA LEU A 105 -1.63 4.36 -3.21
C LEU A 105 -2.21 3.90 -1.86
N ILE A 106 -1.46 4.07 -0.76
CA ILE A 106 -1.94 3.74 0.59
C ILE A 106 -3.18 4.58 0.92
N ASP A 107 -3.13 5.89 0.69
CA ASP A 107 -4.28 6.77 0.91
C ASP A 107 -5.48 6.34 0.06
N PHE A 108 -5.27 6.02 -1.23
CA PHE A 108 -6.33 5.54 -2.12
C PHE A 108 -6.95 4.22 -1.65
N VAL A 109 -6.12 3.26 -1.20
CA VAL A 109 -6.59 1.98 -0.66
C VAL A 109 -7.36 2.19 0.63
N ASN A 110 -6.90 3.11 1.47
CA ASN A 110 -7.60 3.48 2.69
C ASN A 110 -8.90 4.19 2.42
N GLY A 111 -9.09 4.87 1.28
CA GLY A 111 -10.35 5.51 0.88
C GLY A 111 -10.51 6.91 1.45
#